data_AF-A0A0W8CKS3-F1
#
_entry.id   AF-A0A0W8CKS3-F1
#
_cell.length_a   1.000
_cell.length_b   1.000
_cell.length_c   1.000
_cell.angle_alpha   90.00
_cell.angle_beta   90.00
_cell.angle_gamma   90.00
#
_symmetry.space_group_name_H-M   'P 1'
#
loop_
_entity.id
_entity.type
_entity.pdbx_description
1 polymer ?
#
loop_
_entity_poly.entity_id
_entity_poly.type
_entity_poly.pdbx_seq_one_letter_code
_entity_poly.pdbx_strand_id
1 'polypeptide(L)'
;MVDLWKQQVQAGINSYPSPRNAAVTSLLKLAQFEEDERKRKNFEDRGADTLLDGYTTTEQIQQIARYFWAMSREAGTNLRNLLAFLVSHYALMRGESTRMLELADLHSIMLENEGYSPCRAIVMVMRQGKTNQAGRIEVGACMRNKNVEICPHGLLGLYVFWREAFPDFTSSDRWYPLKLLKIGKYPKKTMSYKVHREAITATHNHVGIRSKATTHVGRGSGSRMADLGGASESQIRRLGRWNTQAMEKCYLTSLPREAMRTLAGFEPSRGNFFVARASVEPPRVLQSMIFPQVEKWQHAINDGKTEQSIAAGGFLELLQYLRKVILQDAVFLQDLTS
;
A
#
# COMPACT_ATOMS: atom_id res chain seq x y z
N MET A 1 -2.66 -29.47 -5.14
CA MET A 1 -2.66 -30.76 -5.87
C MET A 1 -1.61 -30.83 -6.97
N VAL A 2 -1.54 -29.85 -7.90
CA VAL A 2 -0.56 -29.87 -9.01
C VAL A 2 0.89 -29.70 -8.55
N ASP A 3 1.15 -28.83 -7.56
CA ASP A 3 2.52 -28.64 -7.02
C ASP A 3 3.06 -29.89 -6.32
N LEU A 4 2.21 -30.58 -5.56
CA LEU A 4 2.59 -31.82 -4.87
C LEU A 4 2.89 -32.94 -5.87
N TRP A 5 2.06 -33.09 -6.91
CA TRP A 5 2.30 -34.08 -7.97
C TRP A 5 3.61 -33.80 -8.71
N LYS A 6 3.88 -32.53 -9.09
CA LYS A 6 5.14 -32.15 -9.76
C LYS A 6 6.36 -32.45 -8.89
N GLN A 7 6.29 -32.17 -7.58
CA GLN A 7 7.35 -32.49 -6.64
C GLN A 7 7.58 -34.00 -6.50
N GLN A 8 6.50 -34.79 -6.45
CA GLN A 8 6.60 -36.25 -6.36
C GLN A 8 7.16 -36.88 -7.65
N VAL A 9 6.81 -36.35 -8.83
CA VAL A 9 7.36 -36.80 -10.11
C VAL A 9 8.84 -36.46 -10.23
N GLN A 10 9.23 -35.23 -9.87
CA GLN A 10 10.65 -34.82 -9.86
C GLN A 10 11.50 -35.64 -8.88
N ALA A 11 10.91 -36.05 -7.75
CA ALA A 11 11.58 -36.92 -6.77
C ALA A 11 11.56 -38.42 -7.18
N GLY A 12 10.97 -38.79 -8.32
CA GLY A 12 10.84 -40.18 -8.77
C GLY A 12 9.86 -41.03 -7.95
N ILE A 13 9.06 -40.41 -7.09
CA ILE A 13 8.15 -41.08 -6.14
C ILE A 13 6.79 -41.39 -6.79
N ASN A 14 6.38 -40.59 -7.79
CA ASN A 14 5.08 -40.72 -8.44
C ASN A 14 5.24 -40.89 -9.96
N SER A 15 4.80 -42.03 -10.46
CA SER A 15 4.81 -42.41 -11.89
C SER A 15 3.45 -42.24 -12.58
N TYR A 16 2.42 -41.78 -11.85
CA TYR A 16 1.09 -41.59 -12.40
C TYR A 16 1.00 -40.33 -13.27
N PRO A 17 0.19 -40.32 -14.34
CA PRO A 17 0.01 -39.16 -15.21
C PRO A 17 -0.55 -37.95 -14.46
N SER A 18 -0.34 -36.76 -15.04
CA SER A 18 -0.72 -35.52 -14.36
C SER A 18 -2.20 -35.49 -13.97
N PRO A 19 -2.53 -35.10 -12.73
CA PRO A 19 -3.92 -34.91 -12.32
C PRO A 19 -4.59 -33.76 -13.09
N ARG A 20 -3.84 -32.92 -13.81
CA ARG A 20 -4.35 -32.08 -14.90
C ARG A 20 -4.24 -32.82 -16.22
N ASN A 21 -5.04 -33.86 -16.40
CA ASN A 21 -5.17 -34.53 -17.68
C ASN A 21 -6.03 -33.69 -18.64
N ALA A 22 -6.15 -34.15 -19.90
CA ALA A 22 -6.96 -33.47 -20.91
C ALA A 22 -8.42 -33.30 -20.44
N ALA A 23 -8.99 -34.28 -19.73
CA ALA A 23 -10.36 -34.23 -19.21
C ALA A 23 -10.56 -33.11 -18.16
N VAL A 24 -9.64 -32.96 -17.20
CA VAL A 24 -9.70 -31.87 -16.21
C VAL A 24 -9.54 -30.51 -16.88
N THR A 25 -8.69 -30.40 -17.90
CA THR A 25 -8.53 -29.15 -18.67
C THR A 25 -9.81 -28.82 -19.44
N SER A 26 -10.46 -29.82 -20.05
CA SER A 26 -11.75 -29.66 -20.72
C SER A 26 -12.88 -29.29 -19.77
N LEU A 27 -12.93 -29.88 -18.57
CA LEU A 27 -13.91 -29.51 -17.54
C LEU A 27 -13.71 -28.07 -17.04
N LEU A 28 -12.47 -27.63 -16.84
CA LEU A 28 -12.18 -26.24 -16.48
C LEU A 28 -12.60 -25.26 -17.58
N LYS A 29 -12.37 -25.62 -18.86
CA LYS A 29 -12.85 -24.84 -20.00
C LYS A 29 -14.38 -24.80 -20.05
N LEU A 30 -15.04 -25.95 -19.88
CA LEU A 30 -16.50 -26.04 -19.86
C LEU A 30 -17.10 -25.16 -18.75
N ALA A 31 -16.57 -25.25 -17.53
CA ALA A 31 -16.99 -24.40 -16.42
C ALA A 31 -16.78 -22.89 -16.72
N GLN A 32 -15.69 -22.52 -17.40
CA GLN A 32 -15.48 -21.14 -17.85
C GLN A 32 -16.50 -20.71 -18.91
N PHE A 33 -16.83 -21.59 -19.86
CA PHE A 33 -17.86 -21.34 -20.88
C PHE A 33 -19.25 -21.21 -20.26
N GLU A 34 -19.63 -22.12 -19.36
CA GLU A 34 -20.90 -22.09 -18.63
C GLU A 34 -21.01 -20.82 -17.78
N GLU A 35 -19.93 -20.41 -17.13
CA GLU A 35 -19.87 -19.17 -16.38
C GLU A 35 -20.02 -17.94 -17.31
N ASP A 36 -19.38 -17.91 -18.48
CA ASP A 36 -19.58 -16.83 -19.46
C ASP A 36 -21.02 -16.81 -20.00
N GLU A 37 -21.60 -17.97 -20.31
CA GLU A 37 -23.01 -18.08 -20.69
C GLU A 37 -23.93 -17.58 -19.59
N ARG A 38 -23.69 -17.98 -18.33
CA ARG A 38 -24.45 -17.53 -17.17
C ARG A 38 -24.38 -16.01 -17.04
N LYS A 39 -23.17 -15.43 -17.14
CA LYS A 39 -22.97 -13.98 -17.09
C LYS A 39 -23.73 -13.26 -18.21
N ARG A 40 -23.70 -13.80 -19.44
CA ARG A 40 -24.46 -13.26 -20.58
C ARG A 40 -25.97 -13.35 -20.38
N LYS A 41 -26.48 -14.51 -19.94
CA LYS A 41 -27.91 -14.74 -19.66
C LYS A 41 -28.42 -13.82 -18.54
N ASN A 42 -27.57 -13.52 -17.56
CA ASN A 42 -27.89 -12.62 -16.45
C ASN A 42 -27.65 -11.13 -16.78
N PHE A 43 -27.24 -10.80 -18.02
CA PHE A 43 -26.91 -9.44 -18.43
C PHE A 43 -25.93 -8.74 -17.48
N GLU A 44 -24.94 -9.49 -16.96
CA GLU A 44 -23.90 -8.90 -16.11
C GLU A 44 -23.17 -7.79 -16.88
N ASP A 45 -22.83 -6.69 -16.18
CA ASP A 45 -22.21 -5.50 -16.77
C ASP A 45 -20.90 -5.87 -17.49
N ARG A 46 -20.87 -5.69 -18.81
CA ARG A 46 -19.72 -6.02 -19.66
C ARG A 46 -18.55 -5.06 -19.49
N GLY A 47 -18.78 -3.88 -18.92
CA GLY A 47 -17.73 -2.94 -18.54
C GLY A 47 -17.04 -3.32 -17.23
N ALA A 48 -17.66 -4.17 -16.41
CA ALA A 48 -17.04 -4.66 -15.18
C ALA A 48 -15.79 -5.48 -15.47
N ASP A 49 -14.80 -5.40 -14.58
CA ASP A 49 -13.53 -6.11 -14.70
C ASP A 49 -12.70 -5.71 -15.96
N THR A 50 -13.08 -4.63 -16.68
CA THR A 50 -12.34 -4.06 -17.83
C THR A 50 -11.57 -2.79 -17.45
N LEU A 51 -10.97 -2.09 -18.42
CA LEU A 51 -10.39 -0.75 -18.23
C LEU A 51 -11.44 0.31 -17.80
N LEU A 52 -12.73 0.06 -18.04
CA LEU A 52 -13.83 0.94 -17.65
C LEU A 52 -14.20 0.82 -16.16
N ASP A 53 -13.71 -0.22 -15.47
CA ASP A 53 -14.04 -0.50 -14.06
C ASP A 53 -13.03 0.17 -13.12
N GLY A 54 -13.35 1.38 -12.66
CA GLY A 54 -12.52 2.18 -11.76
C GLY A 54 -11.95 3.43 -12.43
N TYR A 55 -10.67 3.70 -12.17
CA TYR A 55 -9.95 4.84 -12.74
C TYR A 55 -8.66 4.37 -13.40
N THR A 56 -8.15 5.18 -14.32
CA THR A 56 -6.97 4.85 -15.15
C THR A 56 -5.98 6.00 -15.29
N THR A 57 -6.29 7.18 -14.74
CA THR A 57 -5.49 8.40 -14.92
C THR A 57 -5.03 8.98 -13.59
N THR A 58 -3.91 9.71 -13.61
CA THR A 58 -3.38 10.42 -12.45
C THR A 58 -4.32 11.57 -12.03
N GLU A 59 -4.97 12.20 -13.00
CA GLU A 59 -5.92 13.30 -12.80
C GLU A 59 -7.12 12.85 -11.95
N GLN A 60 -7.65 11.64 -12.20
CA GLN A 60 -8.72 11.07 -11.37
C GLN A 60 -8.26 10.83 -9.93
N ILE A 61 -7.02 10.40 -9.71
CA ILE A 61 -6.45 10.24 -8.35
C ILE A 61 -6.32 11.61 -7.67
N GLN A 62 -5.91 12.65 -8.40
CA GLN A 62 -5.86 14.03 -7.87
C GLN A 62 -7.27 14.55 -7.53
N GLN A 63 -8.28 14.28 -8.36
CA GLN A 63 -9.67 14.64 -8.05
C GLN A 63 -10.17 13.96 -6.77
N ILE A 64 -9.84 12.67 -6.57
CA ILE A 64 -10.10 11.96 -5.31
C ILE A 64 -9.36 12.64 -4.14
N ALA A 65 -8.09 12.99 -4.30
CA ALA A 65 -7.32 13.65 -3.26
C ALA A 65 -7.94 15.01 -2.89
N ARG A 66 -8.23 15.85 -3.88
CA ARG A 66 -8.86 17.18 -3.70
C ARG A 66 -10.20 17.09 -3.00
N TYR A 67 -11.02 16.10 -3.30
CA TYR A 67 -12.28 15.86 -2.58
C TYR A 67 -12.05 15.73 -1.06
N PHE A 68 -11.06 14.93 -0.64
CA PHE A 68 -10.75 14.77 0.78
C PHE A 68 -10.05 15.99 1.39
N TRP A 69 -9.23 16.71 0.62
CA TRP A 69 -8.58 17.94 1.08
C TRP A 69 -9.56 19.09 1.30
N ALA A 70 -10.55 19.26 0.42
CA ALA A 70 -11.52 20.35 0.48
C ALA A 70 -12.51 20.26 1.66
N MET A 71 -12.68 19.07 2.25
CA MET A 71 -13.63 18.86 3.35
C MET A 71 -13.01 19.20 4.72
N SER A 72 -13.06 20.47 5.10
CA SER A 72 -12.41 20.99 6.32
C SER A 72 -13.04 20.54 7.65
N ARG A 73 -14.34 20.20 7.68
CA ARG A 73 -15.07 19.88 8.91
C ARG A 73 -14.58 18.62 9.64
N GLU A 74 -13.96 17.68 8.92
CA GLU A 74 -13.45 16.42 9.48
C GLU A 74 -12.05 16.07 8.95
N ALA A 75 -11.11 17.02 8.99
CA ALA A 75 -9.76 16.89 8.43
C ALA A 75 -9.10 15.53 8.71
N GLY A 76 -9.16 15.04 9.95
CA GLY A 76 -8.60 13.75 10.31
C GLY A 76 -9.25 12.51 9.71
N THR A 77 -10.58 12.49 9.62
CA THR A 77 -11.33 11.42 8.96
C THR A 77 -10.98 11.38 7.47
N ASN A 78 -10.86 12.56 6.85
CA ASN A 78 -10.54 12.69 5.44
C ASN A 78 -9.10 12.29 5.12
N LEU A 79 -8.12 12.74 5.93
CA LEU A 79 -6.73 12.30 5.83
C LEU A 79 -6.62 10.77 5.96
N ARG A 80 -7.34 10.16 6.92
CA ARG A 80 -7.38 8.70 7.09
C ARG A 80 -7.93 7.99 5.85
N ASN A 81 -9.06 8.47 5.33
CA ASN A 81 -9.75 7.83 4.21
C ASN A 81 -8.93 7.98 2.91
N LEU A 82 -8.33 9.14 2.67
CA LEU A 82 -7.42 9.36 1.57
C LEU A 82 -6.17 8.47 1.71
N LEU A 83 -5.61 8.33 2.92
CA LEU A 83 -4.46 7.46 3.14
C LEU A 83 -4.80 6.00 2.85
N ALA A 84 -5.99 5.55 3.27
CA ALA A 84 -6.47 4.20 2.96
C ALA A 84 -6.56 3.98 1.44
N PHE A 85 -7.01 4.98 0.70
CA PHE A 85 -7.07 4.95 -0.76
C PHE A 85 -5.68 4.92 -1.41
N LEU A 86 -4.78 5.85 -1.06
CA LEU A 86 -3.45 5.93 -1.66
C LEU A 86 -2.60 4.70 -1.34
N VAL A 87 -2.67 4.15 -0.13
CA VAL A 87 -1.98 2.89 0.22
C VAL A 87 -2.54 1.71 -0.57
N SER A 88 -3.87 1.66 -0.75
CA SER A 88 -4.52 0.64 -1.60
C SER A 88 -4.07 0.73 -3.06
N HIS A 89 -3.84 1.94 -3.58
CA HIS A 89 -3.37 2.18 -4.92
C HIS A 89 -1.86 1.91 -5.07
N TYR A 90 -1.00 2.65 -4.37
CA TYR A 90 0.45 2.63 -4.61
C TYR A 90 1.15 1.37 -4.09
N ALA A 91 0.59 0.69 -3.09
CA ALA A 91 1.10 -0.59 -2.61
C ALA A 91 0.25 -1.79 -3.04
N LEU A 92 -0.74 -1.58 -3.91
CA LEU A 92 -1.69 -2.59 -4.42
C LEU A 92 -2.44 -3.36 -3.30
N MET A 93 -2.66 -2.70 -2.17
CA MET A 93 -3.19 -3.32 -0.97
C MET A 93 -4.67 -3.63 -1.10
N ARG A 94 -5.11 -4.69 -0.42
CA ARG A 94 -6.54 -4.96 -0.25
C ARG A 94 -7.11 -4.03 0.81
N GLY A 95 -8.37 -3.61 0.66
CA GLY A 95 -9.04 -2.80 1.67
C GLY A 95 -9.07 -3.44 3.06
N GLU A 96 -9.18 -4.77 3.17
CA GLU A 96 -9.06 -5.48 4.44
C GLU A 96 -7.67 -5.35 5.06
N SER A 97 -6.61 -5.72 4.32
CA SER A 97 -5.22 -5.59 4.77
C SER A 97 -4.90 -4.15 5.20
N THR A 98 -5.36 -3.18 4.41
CA THR A 98 -5.17 -1.75 4.69
C THR A 98 -5.83 -1.32 6.01
N ARG A 99 -7.02 -1.84 6.32
CA ARG A 99 -7.71 -1.56 7.59
C ARG A 99 -7.03 -2.23 8.79
N MET A 100 -6.38 -3.37 8.58
CA MET A 100 -5.73 -4.14 9.64
C MET A 100 -4.35 -3.60 10.02
N LEU A 101 -3.70 -2.83 9.14
CA LEU A 101 -2.37 -2.26 9.36
C LEU A 101 -2.24 -1.57 10.72
N GLU A 102 -1.16 -1.92 11.41
CA GLU A 102 -0.72 -1.33 12.66
C GLU A 102 0.46 -0.38 12.42
N LEU A 103 0.73 0.51 13.36
CA LEU A 103 1.93 1.35 13.27
C LEU A 103 3.20 0.51 13.28
N ALA A 104 3.19 -0.62 14.00
CA ALA A 104 4.32 -1.55 14.08
C ALA A 104 4.61 -2.29 12.77
N ASP A 105 3.69 -2.26 11.81
CA ASP A 105 3.89 -2.83 10.49
C ASP A 105 4.66 -1.89 9.54
N LEU A 106 4.91 -0.65 9.96
CA LEU A 106 5.49 0.40 9.12
C LEU A 106 6.97 0.62 9.41
N HIS A 107 7.77 0.64 8.36
CA HIS A 107 9.14 1.14 8.39
C HIS A 107 9.49 1.74 7.04
N SER A 108 10.71 2.29 6.91
CA SER A 108 11.23 2.72 5.61
C SER A 108 12.58 2.08 5.33
N ILE A 109 12.86 1.85 4.04
CA ILE A 109 14.19 1.40 3.60
C ILE A 109 14.71 2.34 2.52
N MET A 110 16.03 2.55 2.51
CA MET A 110 16.71 3.27 1.43
C MET A 110 16.82 2.36 0.21
N LEU A 111 16.49 2.88 -0.96
CA LEU A 111 16.66 2.21 -2.24
C LEU A 111 17.81 2.86 -2.98
N GLU A 112 18.92 2.12 -3.05
CA GLU A 112 20.12 2.60 -3.73
C GLU A 112 19.96 2.60 -5.25
N ASN A 113 20.59 3.60 -5.89
CA ASN A 113 20.68 3.75 -7.34
C ASN A 113 19.31 3.85 -8.03
N GLU A 114 18.38 4.59 -7.44
CA GLU A 114 17.07 4.85 -8.04
C GLU A 114 17.05 6.10 -8.92
N GLY A 115 17.98 7.04 -8.69
CA GLY A 115 18.11 8.27 -9.47
C GLY A 115 18.84 9.35 -8.68
N TYR A 116 18.54 10.61 -9.02
CA TYR A 116 19.25 11.80 -8.49
C TYR A 116 18.88 12.15 -7.05
N SER A 117 17.66 11.82 -6.61
CA SER A 117 17.22 12.08 -5.24
C SER A 117 17.37 10.82 -4.36
N PRO A 118 17.66 10.96 -3.06
CA PRO A 118 17.55 9.85 -2.11
C PRO A 118 16.16 9.21 -2.19
N CYS A 119 16.10 7.92 -2.51
CA CYS A 119 14.84 7.21 -2.67
C CYS A 119 14.58 6.32 -1.45
N ARG A 120 13.51 6.60 -0.71
CA ARG A 120 13.01 5.70 0.34
C ARG A 120 11.70 5.06 -0.06
N ALA A 121 11.61 3.76 0.15
CA ALA A 121 10.33 3.06 0.13
C ALA A 121 9.74 3.06 1.54
N ILE A 122 8.44 3.38 1.64
CA ILE A 122 7.66 3.04 2.83
C ILE A 122 7.23 1.60 2.67
N VAL A 123 7.48 0.81 3.71
CA VAL A 123 7.23 -0.63 3.73
C VAL A 123 6.14 -0.91 4.76
N MET A 124 5.14 -1.66 4.34
CA MET A 124 4.00 -2.11 5.11
C MET A 124 4.03 -3.63 5.18
N VAL A 125 4.36 -4.17 6.35
CA VAL A 125 4.41 -5.60 6.58
C VAL A 125 2.99 -6.12 6.85
N MET A 126 2.64 -7.23 6.22
CA MET A 126 1.37 -7.91 6.43
C MET A 126 1.63 -9.33 6.86
N ARG A 127 1.15 -9.70 8.03
CA ARG A 127 1.19 -11.09 8.52
C ARG A 127 -0.17 -11.78 8.39
N GLN A 128 -1.23 -11.03 8.10
CA GLN A 128 -2.60 -11.55 8.02
C GLN A 128 -3.35 -10.93 6.85
N GLY A 129 -4.22 -11.72 6.23
CA GLY A 129 -5.10 -11.29 5.14
C GLY A 129 -5.93 -12.44 4.61
N LYS A 130 -7.02 -12.15 3.88
CA LYS A 130 -7.96 -13.17 3.34
C LYS A 130 -7.30 -14.37 2.66
N THR A 131 -6.21 -14.16 1.93
CA THR A 131 -5.46 -15.22 1.22
C THR A 131 -4.22 -15.70 1.94
N ASN A 132 -3.90 -15.11 3.08
CA ASN A 132 -2.73 -15.42 3.89
C ASN A 132 -3.14 -16.00 5.24
N GLN A 133 -3.79 -17.16 5.19
CA GLN A 133 -4.27 -17.88 6.38
C GLN A 133 -3.12 -18.53 7.18
N ALA A 134 -1.93 -18.65 6.58
CA ALA A 134 -0.76 -19.30 7.15
C ALA A 134 0.23 -18.33 7.83
N GLY A 135 -0.13 -17.06 8.00
CA GLY A 135 0.72 -16.10 8.72
C GLY A 135 1.99 -15.67 7.98
N ARG A 136 2.05 -15.82 6.64
CA ARG A 136 3.24 -15.51 5.85
C ARG A 136 3.55 -14.01 5.92
N ILE A 137 4.82 -13.65 5.85
CA ILE A 137 5.20 -12.25 5.73
C ILE A 137 4.99 -11.84 4.27
N GLU A 138 3.98 -11.01 4.05
CA GLU A 138 3.77 -10.29 2.79
C GLU A 138 4.15 -8.83 2.98
N VAL A 139 4.62 -8.18 1.90
CA VAL A 139 5.06 -6.79 1.97
C VAL A 139 4.32 -5.96 0.93
N GLY A 140 3.75 -4.84 1.37
CA GLY A 140 3.34 -3.73 0.52
C GLY A 140 4.38 -2.63 0.61
N ALA A 141 4.67 -1.97 -0.51
CA ALA A 141 5.59 -0.85 -0.50
C ALA A 141 5.22 0.17 -1.57
N CYS A 142 5.59 1.42 -1.34
CA CYS A 142 5.44 2.51 -2.30
C CYS A 142 6.64 3.46 -2.25
N MET A 143 6.87 4.17 -3.34
CA MET A 143 7.85 5.27 -3.44
C MET A 143 7.15 6.63 -3.33
N ARG A 144 7.93 7.66 -3.01
CA ARG A 144 7.43 9.04 -2.94
C ARG A 144 6.97 9.46 -4.34
N ASN A 145 5.74 9.95 -4.47
CA ASN A 145 5.19 10.32 -5.76
C ASN A 145 5.76 11.67 -6.24
N LYS A 146 6.01 11.81 -7.55
CA LYS A 146 6.43 13.08 -8.15
C LYS A 146 5.42 14.21 -7.88
N ASN A 147 4.13 13.87 -7.87
CA ASN A 147 3.04 14.78 -7.57
C ASN A 147 2.75 14.77 -6.05
N VAL A 148 2.77 15.95 -5.44
CA VAL A 148 2.60 16.12 -3.99
C VAL A 148 1.18 15.80 -3.52
N GLU A 149 0.15 16.13 -4.31
CA GLU A 149 -1.26 15.99 -3.92
C GLU A 149 -1.66 14.54 -3.62
N ILE A 150 -1.01 13.62 -4.32
CA ILE A 150 -1.28 12.18 -4.31
C ILE A 150 -0.09 11.41 -3.74
N CYS A 151 0.83 12.07 -3.04
CA CYS A 151 2.00 11.43 -2.50
C CYS A 151 1.67 10.59 -1.25
N PRO A 152 1.83 9.25 -1.28
CA PRO A 152 1.51 8.42 -0.11
C PRO A 152 2.43 8.72 1.08
N HIS A 153 3.68 9.13 0.86
CA HIS A 153 4.64 9.47 1.92
C HIS A 153 4.25 10.76 2.65
N GLY A 154 3.97 11.83 1.90
CA GLY A 154 3.52 13.10 2.46
C GLY A 154 2.21 12.95 3.23
N LEU A 155 1.24 12.25 2.64
CA LEU A 155 -0.03 12.00 3.30
C LEU A 155 0.11 11.14 4.56
N LEU A 156 0.94 10.09 4.53
CA LEU A 156 1.23 9.30 5.73
C LEU A 156 1.82 10.18 6.83
N GLY A 157 2.80 11.02 6.50
CA GLY A 157 3.40 11.96 7.43
C GLY A 157 2.38 12.90 8.07
N LEU A 158 1.59 13.60 7.25
CA LEU A 158 0.57 14.54 7.71
C LEU A 158 -0.51 13.85 8.55
N TYR A 159 -0.96 12.67 8.14
CA TYR A 159 -1.95 11.91 8.90
C TYR A 159 -1.41 11.41 10.25
N VAL A 160 -0.17 10.90 10.30
CA VAL A 160 0.45 10.47 11.55
C VAL A 160 0.71 11.66 12.48
N PHE A 161 1.08 12.82 11.92
CA PHE A 161 1.23 14.08 12.66
C PHE A 161 -0.11 14.54 13.26
N TRP A 162 -1.18 14.57 12.46
CA TRP A 162 -2.54 14.87 12.92
C TRP A 162 -3.05 13.85 13.96
N ARG A 163 -2.50 12.63 13.99
CA ARG A 163 -2.94 11.60 14.93
C ARG A 163 -2.73 12.01 16.41
N GLU A 164 -1.85 12.98 16.67
CA GLU A 164 -1.48 13.66 17.94
C GLU A 164 -0.94 12.75 19.07
N ALA A 165 -1.45 11.53 19.22
CA ALA A 165 -0.97 10.59 20.24
C ALA A 165 0.30 9.86 19.79
N PHE A 166 1.45 10.29 20.30
CA PHE A 166 2.72 9.61 20.10
C PHE A 166 2.70 8.22 20.78
N PRO A 167 3.17 7.13 20.13
CA PRO A 167 3.14 5.79 20.73
C PRO A 167 4.04 5.67 21.97
N ASP A 168 3.65 4.77 22.87
CA ASP A 168 4.45 4.38 24.05
C ASP A 168 5.27 3.13 23.72
N PHE A 169 6.58 3.28 23.57
CA PHE A 169 7.49 2.19 23.21
C PHE A 169 8.07 1.44 24.42
N THR A 170 7.51 1.61 25.63
CA THR A 170 7.97 0.88 26.82
C THR A 170 7.93 -0.64 26.62
N SER A 171 6.84 -1.12 26.01
CA SER A 171 6.62 -2.54 25.71
C SER A 171 5.74 -2.72 24.47
N SER A 172 5.91 -3.85 23.78
CA SER A 172 5.25 -4.16 22.52
C SER A 172 3.71 -4.17 22.62
N ASP A 173 3.14 -4.62 23.75
CA ASP A 173 1.68 -4.68 23.98
C ASP A 173 1.01 -3.28 24.02
N ARG A 174 1.78 -2.24 24.35
CA ARG A 174 1.28 -0.87 24.43
C ARG A 174 1.09 -0.25 23.06
N TRP A 175 1.95 -0.57 22.09
CA TRP A 175 1.97 0.11 20.80
C TRP A 175 1.70 -0.74 19.57
N TYR A 176 2.01 -2.05 19.58
CA TYR A 176 1.71 -2.93 18.43
C TYR A 176 0.22 -2.88 18.06
N PRO A 177 -0.74 -2.94 19.01
CA PRO A 177 -2.16 -2.92 18.64
C PRO A 177 -2.65 -1.58 18.09
N LEU A 178 -1.83 -0.52 18.04
CA LEU A 178 -2.23 0.78 17.51
C LEU A 178 -2.41 0.69 16.00
N LYS A 179 -3.65 0.82 15.55
CA LYS A 179 -4.00 0.83 14.13
C LYS A 179 -3.46 2.10 13.47
N LEU A 180 -2.97 1.93 12.24
CA LEU A 180 -2.65 3.06 11.38
C LEU A 180 -3.91 3.89 11.16
N LEU A 181 -4.99 3.27 10.66
CA LEU A 181 -6.25 3.94 10.36
C LEU A 181 -7.16 4.01 11.60
N LYS A 182 -6.90 4.95 12.52
CA LYS A 182 -7.64 5.10 13.79
C LYS A 182 -9.11 5.48 13.58
N ILE A 183 -9.97 5.03 14.48
CA ILE A 183 -11.39 5.40 14.51
C ILE A 183 -11.66 6.28 15.73
N GLY A 184 -11.89 7.57 15.50
CA GLY A 184 -12.17 8.54 16.58
C GLY A 184 -11.12 8.47 17.69
N LYS A 185 -11.59 8.23 18.93
CA LYS A 185 -10.75 8.10 20.13
C LYS A 185 -10.25 6.66 20.39
N TYR A 186 -10.52 5.71 19.50
CA TYR A 186 -10.20 4.29 19.68
C TYR A 186 -9.02 3.86 18.79
N PRO A 187 -7.76 4.10 19.19
CA PRO A 187 -6.60 3.87 18.33
C PRO A 187 -6.30 2.39 18.08
N LYS A 188 -6.82 1.48 18.91
CA LYS A 188 -6.63 0.02 18.76
C LYS A 188 -7.74 -0.67 17.96
N LYS A 189 -8.82 0.05 17.63
CA LYS A 189 -9.99 -0.52 16.95
C LYS A 189 -9.83 -0.45 15.44
N THR A 190 -9.95 -1.60 14.79
CA THR A 190 -9.95 -1.70 13.32
C THR A 190 -11.12 -0.92 12.72
N MET A 191 -10.84 -0.15 11.67
CA MET A 191 -11.89 0.49 10.87
C MET A 191 -12.83 -0.56 10.27
N SER A 192 -14.14 -0.31 10.32
CA SER A 192 -15.12 -1.25 9.76
C SER A 192 -15.10 -1.22 8.22
N TYR A 193 -15.53 -2.33 7.60
CA TYR A 193 -15.72 -2.37 6.15
C TYR A 193 -16.73 -1.31 5.68
N LYS A 194 -17.83 -1.14 6.41
CA LYS A 194 -18.90 -0.18 6.08
C LYS A 194 -18.37 1.24 5.99
N VAL A 195 -17.64 1.71 7.01
CA VAL A 195 -17.06 3.06 7.04
C VAL A 195 -16.09 3.28 5.88
N HIS A 196 -15.20 2.32 5.63
CA HIS A 196 -14.26 2.41 4.50
C HIS A 196 -15.02 2.45 3.15
N ARG A 197 -15.98 1.55 2.95
CA ARG A 197 -16.78 1.47 1.72
C ARG A 197 -17.53 2.77 1.47
N GLU A 198 -18.23 3.30 2.46
CA GLU A 198 -19.03 4.52 2.34
C GLU A 198 -18.18 5.73 1.94
N ALA A 199 -17.00 5.90 2.56
CA ALA A 199 -16.08 6.99 2.22
C ALA A 199 -15.59 6.91 0.75
N ILE A 200 -15.20 5.72 0.30
CA ILE A 200 -14.73 5.53 -1.08
C ILE A 200 -15.87 5.67 -2.08
N THR A 201 -17.06 5.12 -1.81
CA THR A 201 -18.24 5.29 -2.65
C THR A 201 -18.63 6.76 -2.79
N ALA A 202 -18.67 7.52 -1.69
CA ALA A 202 -19.00 8.94 -1.73
C ALA A 202 -18.06 9.72 -2.66
N THR A 203 -16.76 9.44 -2.55
CA THR A 203 -15.74 10.10 -3.37
C THR A 203 -15.84 9.67 -4.84
N HIS A 204 -16.03 8.39 -5.12
CA HIS A 204 -16.24 7.93 -6.49
C HIS A 204 -17.47 8.56 -7.15
N ASN A 205 -18.58 8.66 -6.42
CA ASN A 205 -19.78 9.31 -6.92
C ASN A 205 -19.54 10.78 -7.24
N HIS A 206 -18.78 11.49 -6.40
CA HIS A 206 -18.39 12.88 -6.63
C HIS A 206 -17.52 13.05 -7.88
N VAL A 207 -16.53 12.16 -8.07
CA VAL A 207 -15.59 12.22 -9.20
C VAL A 207 -16.19 11.64 -10.49
N GLY A 208 -17.29 10.90 -10.41
CA GLY A 208 -17.90 10.21 -11.56
C GLY A 208 -17.20 8.89 -11.92
N ILE A 209 -16.50 8.26 -10.96
CA ILE A 209 -15.84 6.96 -11.14
C ILE A 209 -16.85 5.83 -10.97
N ARG A 210 -16.98 4.99 -12.00
CA ARG A 210 -17.81 3.79 -11.96
C ARG A 210 -16.93 2.59 -11.64
N SER A 211 -17.28 1.81 -10.62
CA SER A 211 -16.57 0.57 -10.34
C SER A 211 -17.47 -0.46 -9.68
N LYS A 212 -17.27 -1.73 -10.05
CA LYS A 212 -17.93 -2.88 -9.41
C LYS A 212 -17.36 -3.14 -8.02
N ALA A 213 -16.06 -2.90 -7.82
CA ALA A 213 -15.39 -3.03 -6.55
C ALA A 213 -15.29 -1.68 -5.84
N THR A 214 -15.58 -1.63 -4.53
CA THR A 214 -15.38 -0.38 -3.76
C THR A 214 -14.03 -0.37 -3.05
N THR A 215 -13.83 -1.18 -2.01
CA THR A 215 -12.62 -1.10 -1.17
C THR A 215 -11.38 -1.77 -1.77
N HIS A 216 -11.48 -2.36 -2.96
CA HIS A 216 -10.36 -3.00 -3.68
C HIS A 216 -10.08 -2.34 -5.03
N VAL A 217 -10.82 -1.27 -5.38
CA VAL A 217 -10.64 -0.52 -6.63
C VAL A 217 -9.22 -0.04 -6.83
N GLY A 218 -8.55 0.39 -5.74
CA GLY A 218 -7.18 0.90 -5.79
C GLY A 218 -6.17 -0.16 -6.21
N ARG A 219 -6.37 -1.41 -5.76
CA ARG A 219 -5.51 -2.53 -6.17
C ARG A 219 -5.66 -2.85 -7.66
N GLY A 220 -6.88 -2.88 -8.19
CA GLY A 220 -7.13 -3.15 -9.60
C GLY A 220 -6.68 -2.00 -10.51
N SER A 221 -7.06 -0.77 -10.15
CA SER A 221 -6.70 0.45 -10.89
C SER A 221 -5.20 0.69 -10.86
N GLY A 222 -4.56 0.52 -9.70
CA GLY A 222 -3.11 0.58 -9.57
C GLY A 222 -2.40 -0.43 -10.46
N SER A 223 -2.84 -1.70 -10.49
CA SER A 223 -2.19 -2.68 -11.38
C SER A 223 -2.32 -2.32 -12.86
N ARG A 224 -3.48 -1.82 -13.29
CA ARG A 224 -3.67 -1.38 -14.68
C ARG A 224 -2.84 -0.15 -15.02
N MET A 225 -2.75 0.82 -14.10
CA MET A 225 -1.93 2.01 -14.31
C MET A 225 -0.43 1.68 -14.35
N ALA A 226 0.01 0.71 -13.55
CA ALA A 226 1.38 0.20 -13.64
C ALA A 226 1.65 -0.46 -15.00
N ASP A 227 0.71 -1.26 -15.50
CA ASP A 227 0.79 -1.92 -16.82
C ASP A 227 0.82 -0.90 -17.97
N LEU A 228 -0.12 0.05 -17.97
CA LEU A 228 -0.16 1.15 -18.94
C LEU A 228 1.08 2.06 -18.88
N GLY A 229 1.68 2.20 -17.71
CA GLY A 229 2.93 2.92 -17.50
C GLY A 229 4.19 2.10 -17.83
N GLY A 230 4.05 0.91 -18.40
CA GLY A 230 5.16 0.10 -18.91
C GLY A 230 5.86 -0.80 -17.89
N ALA A 231 5.31 -0.97 -16.68
CA ALA A 231 5.84 -1.95 -15.74
C ALA A 231 5.50 -3.37 -16.22
N SER A 232 6.47 -4.27 -16.15
CA SER A 232 6.29 -5.67 -16.52
C SER A 232 5.28 -6.37 -15.62
N GLU A 233 4.52 -7.28 -16.21
CA GLU A 233 3.55 -8.10 -15.48
C GLU A 233 4.18 -8.82 -14.28
N SER A 234 5.44 -9.24 -14.41
CA SER A 234 6.19 -9.89 -13.32
C SER A 234 6.33 -8.99 -12.09
N GLN A 235 6.67 -7.71 -12.28
CA GLN A 235 6.84 -6.74 -11.20
C GLN A 235 5.49 -6.34 -10.59
N ILE A 236 4.45 -6.24 -11.43
CA ILE A 236 3.07 -5.98 -11.00
C ILE A 236 2.55 -7.16 -10.15
N ARG A 237 2.81 -8.41 -10.56
CA ARG A 237 2.46 -9.62 -9.79
C ARG A 237 3.16 -9.68 -8.44
N ARG A 238 4.42 -9.27 -8.39
CA ARG A 238 5.20 -9.16 -7.14
C ARG A 238 4.63 -8.09 -6.23
N LEU A 239 4.37 -6.90 -6.76
CA LEU A 239 3.78 -5.79 -5.97
C LEU A 239 2.37 -6.12 -5.50
N GLY A 240 1.58 -6.82 -6.31
CA GLY A 240 0.24 -7.27 -5.98
C GLY A 240 0.23 -8.43 -4.98
N ARG A 241 1.37 -9.11 -4.78
CA ARG A 241 1.47 -10.39 -4.05
C ARG A 241 0.55 -11.45 -4.65
N TRP A 242 0.60 -11.61 -5.97
CA TRP A 242 -0.12 -12.67 -6.69
C TRP A 242 0.75 -13.91 -6.96
N ASN A 243 2.06 -13.83 -6.70
CA ASN A 243 2.98 -14.95 -6.88
C ASN A 243 2.91 -15.98 -5.74
N THR A 244 3.10 -17.25 -6.10
CA THR A 244 3.13 -18.41 -5.18
C THR A 244 4.51 -19.07 -5.07
N GLN A 245 5.54 -18.57 -5.75
CA GLN A 245 6.84 -19.23 -5.89
C GLN A 245 7.66 -19.24 -4.58
N ALA A 246 8.46 -20.29 -4.38
CA ALA A 246 9.21 -20.54 -3.13
C ALA A 246 10.41 -19.59 -2.93
N MET A 247 11.08 -19.15 -4.01
CA MET A 247 12.27 -18.29 -3.92
C MET A 247 11.98 -16.90 -3.37
N GLU A 248 10.80 -16.35 -3.67
CA GLU A 248 10.31 -15.09 -3.09
C GLU A 248 9.94 -15.21 -1.61
N LYS A 249 9.68 -16.42 -1.13
CA LYS A 249 9.33 -16.67 0.28
C LYS A 249 10.55 -16.75 1.20
N CYS A 250 11.73 -17.08 0.66
CA CYS A 250 12.91 -17.41 1.46
C CYS A 250 14.10 -16.46 1.26
N TYR A 251 14.25 -15.81 0.10
CA TYR A 251 15.50 -15.10 -0.24
C TYR A 251 15.32 -13.72 -0.88
N LEU A 252 14.22 -13.48 -1.61
CA LEU A 252 14.00 -12.21 -2.28
C LEU A 252 13.09 -11.28 -1.47
N THR A 253 13.69 -10.49 -0.58
CA THR A 253 13.05 -9.29 0.01
C THR A 253 12.97 -8.13 -0.97
N SER A 254 13.44 -8.29 -2.22
CA SER A 254 13.59 -7.19 -3.16
C SER A 254 12.23 -6.64 -3.58
N LEU A 255 11.94 -5.43 -3.10
CA LEU A 255 10.75 -4.68 -3.49
C LEU A 255 10.69 -4.55 -5.02
N PRO A 256 9.50 -4.67 -5.64
CA PRO A 256 9.32 -4.60 -7.08
C PRO A 256 9.45 -3.15 -7.59
N ARG A 257 10.70 -2.68 -7.65
CA ARG A 257 11.04 -1.27 -7.80
C ARG A 257 10.51 -0.66 -9.10
N GLU A 258 10.49 -1.45 -10.17
CA GLU A 258 9.96 -1.03 -11.47
C GLU A 258 8.48 -0.61 -11.36
N ALA A 259 7.61 -1.50 -10.85
CA ALA A 259 6.20 -1.18 -10.66
C ALA A 259 5.99 -0.02 -9.65
N MET A 260 6.82 0.04 -8.61
CA MET A 260 6.76 1.13 -7.62
C MET A 260 7.16 2.49 -8.23
N ARG A 261 8.18 2.54 -9.10
CA ARG A 261 8.59 3.75 -9.83
C ARG A 261 7.48 4.22 -10.77
N THR A 262 6.94 3.31 -11.57
CA THR A 262 5.84 3.60 -12.49
C THR A 262 4.65 4.22 -11.76
N LEU A 263 4.22 3.61 -10.66
CA LEU A 263 3.11 4.16 -9.86
C LEU A 263 3.47 5.49 -9.17
N ALA A 264 4.72 5.70 -8.79
CA ALA A 264 5.18 7.00 -8.27
C ALA A 264 5.28 8.10 -9.36
N GLY A 265 4.98 7.77 -10.62
CA GLY A 265 4.94 8.69 -11.75
C GLY A 265 6.24 8.80 -12.54
N PHE A 266 7.17 7.87 -12.34
CA PHE A 266 8.46 7.84 -13.02
C PHE A 266 8.51 6.74 -14.09
N GLU A 267 9.46 6.85 -15.01
CA GLU A 267 9.72 5.78 -15.97
C GLU A 267 10.08 4.46 -15.24
N PRO A 268 9.67 3.30 -15.77
CA PRO A 268 9.97 2.00 -15.18
C PRO A 268 11.48 1.74 -15.05
N SER A 269 12.30 2.34 -15.92
CA SER A 269 13.75 2.15 -15.97
C SER A 269 14.46 2.75 -14.75
N ARG A 270 15.56 2.11 -14.34
CA ARG A 270 16.37 2.52 -13.18
C ARG A 270 17.07 3.85 -13.44
N GLY A 271 17.20 4.67 -12.39
CA GLY A 271 17.92 5.95 -12.46
C GLY A 271 17.01 7.18 -12.67
N ASN A 272 15.70 6.98 -12.88
CA ASN A 272 14.76 8.05 -13.19
C ASN A 272 14.02 8.63 -11.99
N PHE A 273 14.36 8.20 -10.77
CA PHE A 273 13.72 8.74 -9.57
C PHE A 273 14.27 10.13 -9.22
N PHE A 274 13.41 11.14 -9.31
CA PHE A 274 13.73 12.50 -8.91
C PHE A 274 12.49 13.21 -8.34
N VAL A 275 12.60 13.70 -7.11
CA VAL A 275 11.52 14.47 -6.47
C VAL A 275 12.05 15.88 -6.23
N ALA A 276 11.64 16.84 -7.06
CA ALA A 276 12.17 18.21 -7.02
C ALA A 276 12.07 18.84 -5.62
N ARG A 277 10.92 18.69 -4.95
CA ARG A 277 10.70 19.18 -3.57
C ARG A 277 11.56 18.49 -2.50
N ALA A 278 12.22 17.38 -2.82
CA ALA A 278 13.16 16.71 -1.93
C ALA A 278 14.56 17.34 -1.95
N SER A 279 14.85 18.26 -2.89
CA SER A 279 16.16 18.91 -3.05
C SER A 279 16.49 19.90 -1.93
N VAL A 280 15.48 20.43 -1.25
CA VAL A 280 15.65 21.38 -0.14
C VAL A 280 15.67 20.61 1.17
N GLU A 281 16.79 20.62 1.88
CA GLU A 281 16.89 20.05 3.22
C GLU A 281 16.30 21.03 4.25
N PRO A 282 15.20 20.69 4.96
CA PRO A 282 14.62 21.59 5.93
C PRO A 282 15.56 21.83 7.13
N PRO A 283 15.58 23.02 7.75
CA PRO A 283 16.39 23.27 8.94
C PRO A 283 16.10 22.27 10.07
N ARG A 284 17.15 21.80 10.76
CA ARG A 284 17.03 20.82 11.86
C ARG A 284 16.08 21.27 12.96
N VAL A 285 16.08 22.57 13.28
CA VAL A 285 15.18 23.16 14.29
C VAL A 285 13.71 22.88 13.94
N LEU A 286 13.31 23.08 12.67
CA LEU A 286 11.95 22.78 12.23
C LEU A 286 11.66 21.28 12.22
N GLN A 287 12.64 20.45 11.83
CA GLN A 287 12.48 18.99 11.87
C GLN A 287 12.18 18.51 13.30
N SER A 288 12.92 18.99 14.30
CA SER A 288 12.75 18.61 15.71
C SER A 288 11.42 19.08 16.32
N MET A 289 10.75 20.07 15.74
CA MET A 289 9.40 20.48 16.17
C MET A 289 8.32 19.48 15.76
N ILE A 290 8.57 18.65 14.74
CA ILE A 290 7.66 17.60 14.31
C ILE A 290 8.08 16.30 15.01
N PHE A 291 7.15 15.63 15.69
CA PHE A 291 7.44 14.42 16.47
C PHE A 291 8.57 14.59 17.51
N PRO A 292 8.52 15.58 18.41
CA PRO A 292 9.64 15.90 19.31
C PRO A 292 10.03 14.77 20.28
N GLN A 293 9.19 13.75 20.44
CA GLN A 293 9.44 12.61 21.32
C GLN A 293 10.35 11.53 20.71
N VAL A 294 10.67 11.60 19.41
CA VAL A 294 11.44 10.54 18.72
C VAL A 294 12.80 10.30 19.37
N GLU A 295 13.57 11.37 19.63
CA GLU A 295 14.90 11.27 20.23
C GLU A 295 14.85 10.64 21.61
N LYS A 296 13.88 11.05 22.44
CA LYS A 296 13.66 10.48 23.78
C LYS A 296 13.49 8.96 23.72
N TRP A 297 12.65 8.47 22.81
CA TRP A 297 12.41 7.03 22.67
C TRP A 297 13.58 6.30 22.04
N GLN A 298 14.28 6.91 21.09
CA GLN A 298 15.49 6.33 20.52
C GLN A 298 16.57 6.13 21.59
N HIS A 299 16.79 7.12 22.46
CA HIS A 299 17.69 7.00 23.59
C HIS A 299 17.22 5.93 24.58
N ALA A 300 15.94 5.90 24.93
CA ALA A 300 15.41 4.90 25.87
C ALA A 300 15.59 3.45 25.36
N ILE A 301 15.42 3.23 24.06
CA ILE A 301 15.70 1.93 23.41
C ILE A 301 17.21 1.65 23.43
N ASN A 302 18.05 2.58 22.99
CA ASN A 302 19.50 2.36 22.93
C ASN A 302 20.13 2.10 24.32
N ASP A 303 19.60 2.76 25.37
CA ASP A 303 20.04 2.60 26.75
C ASP A 303 19.49 1.33 27.44
N GLY A 304 18.65 0.54 26.75
CA GLY A 304 18.04 -0.65 27.33
C GLY A 304 16.95 -0.37 28.39
N LYS A 305 16.40 0.86 28.41
CA LYS A 305 15.35 1.27 29.37
C LYS A 305 13.94 0.84 28.95
N THR A 306 13.79 0.32 27.74
CA THR A 306 12.53 -0.20 27.18
C THR A 306 12.77 -1.58 26.57
N GLU A 307 11.68 -2.27 26.20
CA GLU A 307 11.78 -3.49 25.40
C GLU A 307 12.56 -3.25 24.10
N GLN A 308 13.51 -4.13 23.79
CA GLN A 308 14.26 -4.10 22.54
C GLN A 308 13.36 -4.58 21.39
N SER A 309 13.09 -3.70 20.43
CA SER A 309 12.22 -4.03 19.30
C SER A 309 12.77 -3.46 17.99
N ILE A 310 13.01 -4.35 17.03
CA ILE A 310 13.38 -3.99 15.65
C ILE A 310 12.29 -3.11 15.00
N ALA A 311 11.01 -3.41 15.29
CA ALA A 311 9.89 -2.64 14.77
C ALA A 311 9.87 -1.21 15.33
N ALA A 312 10.19 -1.04 16.62
CA ALA A 312 10.26 0.28 17.24
C ALA A 312 11.36 1.14 16.60
N GLY A 313 12.56 0.58 16.41
CA GLY A 313 13.66 1.26 15.71
C GLY A 313 13.27 1.67 14.28
N GLY A 314 12.77 0.72 13.49
CA GLY A 314 12.37 0.99 12.11
C GLY A 314 11.24 2.02 11.97
N PHE A 315 10.30 2.04 12.91
CA PHE A 315 9.23 3.04 12.94
C PHE A 315 9.72 4.43 13.37
N LEU A 316 10.62 4.52 14.36
CA LEU A 316 11.23 5.79 14.77
C LEU A 316 12.06 6.41 13.63
N GLU A 317 12.84 5.59 12.91
CA GLU A 317 13.55 6.04 11.70
C GLU A 317 12.60 6.53 10.60
N LEU A 318 11.47 5.85 10.41
CA LEU A 318 10.42 6.30 9.51
C LEU A 318 9.88 7.67 9.93
N LEU A 319 9.61 7.90 11.22
CA LEU A 319 9.15 9.20 11.71
C LEU A 319 10.18 10.30 11.46
N GLN A 320 11.48 10.04 11.68
CA GLN A 320 12.54 11.01 11.36
C GLN A 320 12.54 11.37 9.88
N TYR A 321 12.40 10.38 9.00
CA TYR A 321 12.26 10.62 7.56
C TYR A 321 11.00 11.46 7.25
N LEU A 322 9.86 11.13 7.86
CA LEU A 322 8.59 11.84 7.62
C LEU A 322 8.63 13.30 8.06
N ARG A 323 9.43 13.69 9.07
CA ARG A 323 9.64 15.11 9.42
C ARG A 323 10.06 15.94 8.20
N LYS A 324 11.04 15.44 7.45
CA LYS A 324 11.53 16.10 6.22
C LYS A 324 10.45 16.15 5.16
N VAL A 325 9.76 15.03 4.94
CA VAL A 325 8.70 14.95 3.93
C VAL A 325 7.56 15.91 4.25
N ILE A 326 7.13 15.99 5.51
CA ILE A 326 6.07 16.92 5.94
C ILE A 326 6.47 18.36 5.63
N LEU A 327 7.67 18.79 6.06
CA LEU A 327 8.14 20.16 5.82
C LEU A 327 8.28 20.49 4.33
N GLN A 328 8.74 19.53 3.53
CA GLN A 328 8.89 19.71 2.08
C GLN A 328 7.55 19.70 1.35
N ASP A 329 6.61 18.83 1.74
CA ASP A 329 5.33 18.67 1.04
C ASP A 329 4.33 19.75 1.46
N ALA A 330 4.34 20.18 2.73
CA ALA A 330 3.38 21.16 3.25
C ALA A 330 3.39 22.48 2.48
N VAL A 331 4.56 22.95 2.03
CA VAL A 331 4.69 24.20 1.25
C VAL A 331 3.85 24.16 -0.03
N PHE A 332 3.78 23.01 -0.69
CA PHE A 332 3.01 22.86 -1.94
C PHE A 332 1.55 22.49 -1.71
N LEU A 333 1.17 22.13 -0.48
CA LEU A 333 -0.20 21.77 -0.12
C LEU A 333 -0.99 22.95 0.45
N GLN A 334 -0.32 24.05 0.83
CA GLN A 334 -0.99 25.26 1.38
C GLN A 334 -2.08 25.79 0.44
N ASP A 335 -1.80 25.83 -0.87
CA ASP A 335 -2.73 26.33 -1.89
C ASP A 335 -3.99 25.46 -2.05
N LEU A 336 -3.96 24.20 -1.63
CA LEU A 336 -5.10 23.27 -1.70
C LEU A 336 -6.03 23.37 -0.49
N THR A 337 -5.55 23.98 0.59
CA THR A 337 -6.27 24.15 1.85
C THR A 337 -6.73 25.58 2.10
N SER A 338 -6.39 26.50 1.19
CA SER A 338 -6.70 27.93 1.26
C SER A 338 -8.11 28.27 0.85
#